data_AF-A0A8S3I792-F1
#
_entry.id   AF-A0A8S3I792-F1
#
_cell.length_a   1.000
_cell.length_b   1.000
_cell.length_c   1.000
_cell.angle_alpha   90.00
_cell.angle_beta   90.00
_cell.angle_gamma   90.00
#
_symmetry.space_group_name_H-M   'P 1'
#
loop_
_entity.id
_entity.type
_entity.pdbx_description
1 polymer ?
#
loop_
_entity_poly.entity_id
_entity_poly.type
_entity_poly.pdbx_seq_one_letter_code
_entity_poly.pdbx_strand_id
1 'polypeptide(L)' 'VSPVSDAEIVIGAFFSLHHPPISHGGGRLRECGDIREDYGIHRVEGTFWILDQSKTSIIFYFHR' A
#
# COMPACT_ATOMS: atom_id res chain seq x y z
N VAL A 1 3.40 1.29 21.73
CA VAL A 1 1.93 1.09 21.62
C VAL A 1 1.65 0.99 20.13
N SER A 2 1.25 -0.18 19.63
CA SER A 2 1.00 -0.34 18.19
C SER A 2 -0.29 0.40 17.86
N PRO A 3 -0.33 1.26 16.82
CA PRO A 3 -1.55 1.99 16.42
C PRO A 3 -2.73 1.08 16.03
N VAL A 4 -2.48 -0.23 15.94
CA VAL A 4 -3.46 -1.29 15.71
C VAL A 4 -4.35 -1.56 16.92
N SER A 5 -3.87 -1.38 18.16
CA SER A 5 -4.65 -1.73 19.35
C SER A 5 -5.81 -0.78 19.63
N ASP A 6 -5.77 0.42 19.04
CA ASP A 6 -6.72 1.50 19.33
C ASP A 6 -7.69 1.74 18.16
N ALA A 7 -7.55 0.96 17.07
CA ALA A 7 -8.40 1.07 15.89
C ALA A 7 -9.67 0.22 16.04
N GLU A 8 -10.84 0.86 15.87
CA GLU A 8 -12.15 0.19 15.97
C GLU A 8 -12.42 -0.73 14.77
N ILE A 9 -11.93 -0.34 13.58
CA ILE A 9 -12.04 -1.11 12.34
C ILE A 9 -10.70 -0.99 11.61
N VAL A 10 -10.17 -2.13 11.14
CA VAL A 10 -8.95 -2.19 10.31
C VAL A 10 -9.32 -2.67 8.92
N ILE A 11 -9.04 -1.84 7.91
CA ILE A 11 -9.19 -2.21 6.50
C ILE A 11 -7.79 -2.31 5.90
N GLY A 12 -7.47 -3.47 5.31
CA GLY A 12 -6.23 -3.65 4.54
C GLY A 12 -6.45 -3.26 3.07
N ALA A 13 -5.48 -2.59 2.46
CA ALA A 13 -5.51 -2.21 1.06
C ALA A 13 -4.23 -2.61 0.34
N PHE A 14 -4.36 -3.08 -0.90
CA PHE A 14 -3.23 -3.44 -1.76
C PHE A 14 -3.21 -2.51 -2.98
N PHE A 15 -2.11 -1.78 -3.15
CA PHE A 15 -1.86 -0.92 -4.30
C PHE A 15 -0.61 -1.39 -5.04
N SER A 16 -0.65 -1.35 -6.37
CA SER A 16 0.50 -1.63 -7.21
C SER A 16 1.42 -0.41 -7.25
N LEU A 17 2.15 -0.19 -6.15
CA LEU A 17 3.11 0.90 -6.02
C LEU A 17 4.29 0.77 -6.98
N HIS A 18 4.70 -0.45 -7.26
CA HIS A 18 5.84 -0.74 -8.11
C HIS A 18 5.41 -1.54 -9.34
N HIS A 19 6.22 -1.48 -10.39
CA HIS A 19 6.10 -2.40 -11.50
C HIS A 19 6.36 -3.84 -11.05
N PRO A 20 5.71 -4.84 -11.66
CA PRO A 20 5.98 -6.24 -11.36
C PRO A 20 7.46 -6.55 -11.62
N PRO A 21 8.03 -7.54 -10.91
CA PRO A 21 9.43 -7.92 -11.05
C PRO A 21 9.78 -8.21 -12.51
N ILE A 22 10.93 -7.69 -12.96
CA ILE A 22 11.45 -7.99 -14.29
C ILE A 22 11.89 -9.46 -14.30
N SER A 23 11.42 -10.23 -15.28
CA SER A 23 11.44 -11.71 -15.32
C SER A 23 12.82 -12.38 -15.39
N HIS A 24 13.93 -11.68 -15.14
CA HIS A 24 15.28 -12.20 -15.35
C HIS A 24 15.86 -13.05 -14.21
N GLY A 25 15.13 -13.30 -13.12
CA GLY A 25 15.70 -13.97 -11.93
C GLY A 25 14.82 -14.98 -11.22
N GLY A 26 13.74 -15.46 -11.85
CA GLY A 26 12.95 -16.59 -11.37
C GLY A 26 12.44 -16.48 -9.94
N GLY A 27 11.40 -15.69 -9.69
CA GLY A 27 10.43 -15.83 -8.58
C GLY A 27 10.92 -15.88 -7.13
N ARG A 28 12.23 -15.87 -6.87
CA ARG A 28 12.83 -16.14 -5.55
C ARG A 28 13.27 -14.86 -4.85
N LEU A 29 13.58 -13.81 -5.61
CA LEU A 29 13.81 -12.45 -5.11
C LEU A 29 12.58 -11.62 -5.46
N ARG A 30 11.82 -11.19 -4.44
CA ARG A 30 10.63 -10.32 -4.62
C ARG A 30 11.06 -8.85 -4.69
N GLU A 31 12.02 -8.54 -5.55
CA GLU A 31 12.37 -7.15 -5.83
C GLU A 31 11.43 -6.63 -6.91
N CYS A 32 10.58 -5.67 -6.52
CA CYS A 32 9.70 -4.98 -7.45
C CYS A 32 10.48 -3.96 -8.31
N GLY A 33 9.95 -3.63 -9.49
CA GLY A 33 10.54 -2.62 -10.37
C GLY A 33 10.28 -1.18 -9.90
N ASP A 34 10.41 -0.21 -10.80
CA ASP A 34 10.25 1.22 -10.47
C ASP A 34 8.84 1.58 -9.96
N ILE A 35 8.75 2.69 -9.23
CA ILE A 35 7.50 3.23 -8.68
C ILE A 35 6.53 3.67 -9.80
N ARG A 36 5.23 3.50 -9.55
CA ARG A 36 4.11 3.98 -10.38
C ARG A 36 3.44 5.17 -9.70
N GLU A 37 3.42 6.33 -10.34
CA GLU A 37 2.70 7.49 -9.82
C GLU A 37 1.18 7.31 -9.95
N ASP A 38 0.66 7.13 -11.17
CA ASP A 38 -0.79 7.09 -11.42
C ASP A 38 -1.52 5.87 -10.84
N TYR A 39 -0.86 4.71 -10.83
CA TYR A 39 -1.45 3.44 -10.35
C TYR A 39 -1.02 3.07 -8.93
N GLY A 40 -0.05 3.80 -8.37
CA GLY A 40 0.51 3.57 -7.04
C GLY A 40 0.26 4.76 -6.14
N ILE A 41 1.10 5.79 -6.29
CA ILE A 41 1.15 6.94 -5.37
C ILE A 41 -0.19 7.66 -5.28
N HIS A 42 -0.79 8.05 -6.42
CA HIS A 42 -2.08 8.77 -6.41
C HIS A 42 -3.21 7.97 -5.74
N ARG A 43 -3.18 6.63 -5.82
CA ARG A 43 -4.19 5.77 -5.18
C ARG A 43 -3.98 5.66 -3.68
N VAL A 44 -2.73 5.60 -3.24
CA VAL A 44 -2.38 5.64 -1.82
C VAL A 44 -2.78 6.98 -1.23
N GLU A 45 -2.41 8.09 -1.86
CA GLU A 45 -2.76 9.44 -1.42
C GLU A 45 -4.27 9.69 -1.44
N GLY A 46 -4.97 9.29 -2.50
CA GLY A 46 -6.42 9.38 -2.58
C GLY A 46 -7.12 8.58 -1.47
N THR A 47 -6.57 7.42 -1.11
CA THR A 47 -7.09 6.64 0.01
C THR A 47 -6.85 7.35 1.34
N PHE A 48 -5.65 7.87 1.59
CA PHE A 48 -5.37 8.69 2.78
C PHE A 48 -6.30 9.89 2.88
N TRP A 49 -6.57 10.58 1.77
CA TRP A 49 -7.47 11.73 1.74
C TRP A 49 -8.91 11.36 2.12
N ILE A 50 -9.44 10.25 1.59
CA ILE A 50 -10.79 9.74 1.95
C ILE A 50 -10.86 9.38 3.45
N LEU A 51 -9.79 8.81 3.98
CA LEU A 51 -9.74 8.37 5.38
C LEU A 51 -9.65 9.53 6.35
N ASP A 52 -8.81 10.52 6.03
CA ASP A 52 -8.69 11.76 6.80
C ASP A 52 -10.06 12.44 6.94
N GLN A 53 -10.83 12.49 5.85
CA GLN A 53 -12.19 13.05 5.90
C GLN A 53 -13.19 12.23 6.71
N SER A 54 -13.06 10.91 6.70
CA SER A 54 -14.01 10.01 7.38
C SER A 54 -13.64 9.71 8.84
N LYS A 55 -12.52 10.25 9.35
CA LYS A 55 -11.94 9.92 10.67
C LYS A 55 -11.74 8.41 10.87
N THR A 56 -11.60 7.68 9.77
CA THR A 56 -11.42 6.23 9.77
C THR A 56 -9.92 5.94 9.82
N SER A 57 -9.50 5.08 10.74
CA SER A 57 -8.10 4.63 10.81
C SER A 57 -7.91 3.38 9.94
N ILE A 58 -7.01 3.44 8.96
CA ILE A 58 -6.60 2.29 8.15
C ILE A 58 -5.11 2.03 8.35
N ILE A 59 -4.75 0.74 8.34
CA ILE A 59 -3.37 0.30 8.32
C ILE A 59 -3.06 -0.16 6.89
N PHE A 60 -2.15 0.55 6.23
CA PHE A 60 -1.68 0.17 4.92
C PHE A 60 -0.59 -0.89 5.05
N TYR A 61 -0.83 -2.05 4.44
CA TYR A 61 0.17 -3.10 4.32
C TYR A 61 0.84 -3.00 2.96
N PHE A 62 2.01 -2.36 2.93
CA PHE A 62 2.85 -2.36 1.75
C PHE A 62 3.68 -3.64 1.73
N HIS A 63 3.37 -4.53 0.79
CA HIS A 63 4.23 -5.67 0.51
C HIS A 63 5.46 -5.14 -0.23
N ARG A 64 6.66 -5.35 0.34
CA ARG A 64 7.94 -5.14 -0.35
C ARG A 64 8.06 -6.10 -1.54
#